data_AF-A0A9D8MXQ1-F1
#
_entry.id   AF-A0A9D8MXQ1-F1
#
_cell.length_a   1.000
_cell.length_b   1.000
_cell.length_c   1.000
_cell.angle_alpha   90.00
_cell.angle_beta   90.00
_cell.angle_gamma   90.00
#
_symmetry.space_group_name_H-M   'P 1'
#
loop_
_entity.id
_entity.type
_entity.pdbx_description
1 polymer ?
#
loop_
_entity_poly.entity_id
_entity_poly.type
_entity_poly.pdbx_seq_one_letter_code
_entity_poly.pdbx_strand_id
1 'polypeptide(L)'
;MKEIAEKFAIQGNILEIKPLGNGLINDTLLVKTDGPDDYVLQKINNSIFKDVELLQHNIDCATAHIRRKGGMTLTFIPCKETGKSYWTDG
;
A
#
# COMPACT_ATOMS: atom_id res chain seq x y z
N MET A 1 -9.78 -6.88 6.17
CA MET A 1 -8.35 -6.69 5.79
C MET A 1 -7.91 -7.63 4.70
N LYS A 2 -8.13 -8.95 4.83
CA LYS A 2 -7.84 -9.91 3.75
C LYS A 2 -8.53 -9.54 2.42
N GLU A 3 -9.83 -9.26 2.46
CA GLU A 3 -10.60 -8.82 1.28
C GLU A 3 -10.01 -7.55 0.62
N ILE A 4 -9.54 -6.59 1.43
CA ILE A 4 -8.90 -5.37 0.92
C ILE A 4 -7.56 -5.69 0.27
N ALA A 5 -6.74 -6.54 0.90
CA ALA A 5 -5.47 -6.98 0.33
C ALA A 5 -5.68 -7.72 -1.00
N GLU A 6 -6.73 -8.53 -1.12
CA GLU A 6 -7.06 -9.28 -2.34
C GLU A 6 -7.46 -8.39 -3.53
N LYS A 7 -7.86 -7.13 -3.27
CA LYS A 7 -8.11 -6.14 -4.33
C LYS A 7 -6.84 -5.66 -5.02
N PHE A 8 -5.66 -5.89 -4.44
CA PHE A 8 -4.38 -5.53 -5.04
C PHE A 8 -3.81 -6.69 -5.86
N ALA A 9 -2.98 -6.36 -6.86
CA ALA A 9 -2.27 -7.31 -7.72
C ALA A 9 -1.11 -8.05 -7.00
N ILE A 10 -1.39 -8.58 -5.82
CA ILE A 10 -0.49 -9.42 -5.02
C ILE A 10 -0.25 -10.74 -5.74
N GLN A 11 1.00 -11.21 -5.74
CA GLN A 11 1.37 -12.51 -6.27
C GLN A 11 1.33 -13.57 -5.16
N GLY A 12 0.73 -14.71 -5.45
CA GLY A 12 0.51 -15.77 -4.45
C GLY A 12 -0.78 -15.61 -3.65
N ASN A 13 -1.06 -16.60 -2.82
CA ASN A 13 -2.18 -16.63 -1.88
C ASN A 13 -1.77 -15.96 -0.56
N ILE A 14 -2.68 -15.19 0.03
CA ILE A 14 -2.46 -14.58 1.34
C ILE A 14 -2.55 -15.67 2.42
N LEU A 15 -1.45 -15.89 3.12
CA LEU A 15 -1.34 -16.86 4.21
C LEU A 15 -1.71 -16.22 5.56
N GLU A 16 -1.20 -15.01 5.82
CA GLU A 16 -1.35 -14.32 7.10
C GLU A 16 -1.38 -12.81 6.89
N ILE A 17 -2.16 -12.10 7.71
CA ILE A 17 -2.08 -10.64 7.84
C ILE A 17 -1.90 -10.30 9.30
N LYS A 18 -0.86 -9.55 9.65
CA LYS A 18 -0.58 -9.15 11.03
C LYS A 18 -0.07 -7.71 11.14
N PRO A 19 -0.26 -7.04 12.28
CA PRO A 19 0.34 -5.74 12.52
C PRO A 19 1.86 -5.75 12.33
N LEU A 20 2.36 -4.73 11.65
CA LEU A 20 3.79 -4.49 11.42
C LEU A 20 4.18 -3.18 12.13
N GLY A 21 4.68 -3.33 13.36
CA GLY A 21 5.12 -2.22 14.21
C GLY A 21 3.98 -1.52 14.96
N ASN A 22 4.33 -0.42 15.65
CA ASN A 22 3.42 0.38 16.48
C ASN A 22 3.05 1.69 15.77
N GLY A 23 2.50 1.62 14.55
CA GLY A 23 2.19 2.80 13.75
C GLY A 23 1.29 3.78 14.50
N LEU A 24 1.73 5.04 14.65
CA LEU A 24 1.01 6.09 15.38
C LEU A 24 -0.04 6.83 14.53
N ILE A 25 0.10 6.76 13.20
CA ILE A 25 -0.71 7.54 12.23
C ILE A 25 -1.47 6.63 11.27
N ASN A 26 -0.80 5.66 10.64
CA ASN A 26 -1.40 4.67 9.75
C ASN A 26 -1.25 3.27 10.34
N ASP A 27 -2.30 2.45 10.26
CA ASP A 27 -2.18 1.04 10.61
C ASP A 27 -1.37 0.35 9.52
N THR A 28 -0.20 -0.17 9.90
CA THR A 28 0.70 -0.86 8.97
C THR A 28 0.61 -2.36 9.25
N LEU A 29 0.33 -3.14 8.21
CA LEU A 29 0.12 -4.58 8.27
C LEU A 29 1.13 -5.28 7.35
N LEU A 30 1.72 -6.36 7.83
CA LEU A 30 2.45 -7.31 7.00
C LEU A 30 1.46 -8.32 6.42
N VAL A 31 1.48 -8.48 5.11
CA VAL A 31 0.73 -9.48 4.36
C VAL A 31 1.73 -10.55 3.91
N LYS A 32 1.66 -11.72 4.53
CA LYS A 32 2.49 -12.86 4.12
C LYS A 32 1.84 -13.65 3.01
N THR A 33 2.63 -14.06 2.03
CA THR A 33 2.14 -14.86 0.91
C THR A 33 2.94 -16.15 0.73
N ASP A 34 2.39 -17.07 -0.06
CA ASP A 34 3.15 -18.22 -0.59
C ASP A 34 3.88 -17.87 -1.92
N GLY A 35 3.83 -16.60 -2.33
CA GLY A 35 4.46 -16.08 -3.53
C GLY A 35 5.93 -15.68 -3.31
N PRO A 36 6.52 -14.96 -4.27
CA PRO A 36 7.92 -14.55 -4.20
C PRO A 36 8.18 -13.46 -3.15
N ASP A 37 7.16 -12.69 -2.76
CA ASP A 37 7.30 -11.51 -1.92
C ASP A 37 6.24 -11.47 -0.80
N ASP A 38 6.62 -10.90 0.34
CA ASP A 38 5.69 -10.40 1.35
C ASP A 38 5.39 -8.93 1.07
N TYR A 39 4.21 -8.46 1.48
CA TYR A 39 3.74 -7.11 1.18
C TYR A 39 3.44 -6.31 2.45
N VAL A 40 3.55 -4.99 2.35
CA VAL A 40 3.12 -4.06 3.38
C VAL A 40 1.81 -3.41 2.95
N LEU A 41 0.75 -3.61 3.73
CA LEU A 41 -0.54 -2.95 3.55
C LEU A 41 -0.66 -1.83 4.58
N GLN A 42 -0.98 -0.62 4.12
CA GLN A 42 -1.21 0.53 4.99
C GLN A 42 -2.65 0.99 4.91
N LYS A 43 -3.32 1.06 6.06
CA LYS A 43 -4.61 1.71 6.19
C LYS A 43 -4.38 3.16 6.58
N ILE A 44 -4.71 4.07 5.66
CA ILE A 44 -4.57 5.51 5.87
C ILE A 44 -5.66 5.99 6.83
N ASN A 45 -5.29 6.83 7.80
CA ASN A 45 -6.25 7.46 8.69
C ASN A 45 -6.89 8.69 8.03
N ASN A 46 -8.09 8.51 7.49
CA ASN A 46 -8.85 9.56 6.80
C ASN A 46 -9.27 10.73 7.72
N SER A 47 -9.22 10.57 9.05
CA SER A 47 -9.47 11.68 9.99
C SER A 47 -8.31 12.68 10.01
N ILE A 48 -7.10 12.22 9.69
CA ILE A 48 -5.90 13.05 9.58
C ILE A 48 -5.71 13.50 8.13
N PHE A 49 -5.85 12.57 7.17
CA PHE A 49 -5.70 12.84 5.74
C PHE A 49 -7.07 12.94 5.07
N LYS A 50 -7.58 14.18 4.97
CA LYS A 50 -8.89 14.45 4.34
C LYS A 50 -8.85 14.32 2.81
N ASP A 51 -7.68 14.51 2.21
CA ASP A 51 -7.48 14.42 0.76
C ASP A 51 -6.49 13.29 0.45
N VAL A 52 -7.05 12.09 0.24
CA VAL A 52 -6.28 10.89 -0.08
C VAL A 52 -5.69 10.99 -1.49
N GLU A 53 -6.36 11.68 -2.42
CA GLU A 53 -5.85 11.85 -3.77
C GLU A 53 -4.59 12.71 -3.80
N LEU A 54 -4.60 13.84 -3.08
CA LEU A 54 -3.42 14.70 -2.95
C LEU A 54 -2.28 14.00 -2.22
N LEU A 55 -2.59 13.23 -1.16
CA LEU A 55 -1.59 12.43 -0.45
C LEU A 55 -0.94 11.42 -1.40
N GLN A 56 -1.74 10.68 -2.17
CA GLN A 56 -1.21 9.70 -3.11
C GLN A 56 -0.38 10.37 -4.20
N HIS A 57 -0.85 11.48 -4.75
CA HIS A 57 -0.11 12.24 -5.75
C HIS A 57 1.27 12.67 -5.25
N ASN A 58 1.37 13.14 -4.00
CA ASN A 58 2.64 13.51 -3.39
C ASN A 58 3.58 12.31 -3.24
N ILE A 59 3.05 11.16 -2.83
CA ILE A 59 3.79 9.91 -2.71
C ILE A 59 4.33 9.47 -4.08
N ASP A 60 3.49 9.50 -5.12
CA ASP A 60 3.87 9.12 -6.48
C ASP A 60 4.95 10.07 -7.03
N CYS A 61 4.80 11.38 -6.82
CA CYS A 61 5.80 12.37 -7.21
C CYS A 61 7.14 12.16 -6.50
N ALA A 62 7.13 11.93 -5.18
CA ALA A 62 8.34 11.72 -4.39
C ALA A 62 9.07 10.43 -4.78
N THR A 63 8.33 9.32 -4.92
CA THR A 63 8.91 8.04 -5.33
C THR A 63 9.45 8.09 -6.76
N ALA A 64 8.72 8.69 -7.71
CA ALA A 64 9.21 8.89 -9.07
C ALA A 64 10.50 9.73 -9.10
N HIS A 65 10.58 10.77 -8.26
CA HIS A 65 11.78 11.60 -8.15
C HIS A 65 13.00 10.84 -7.62
N ILE A 66 12.83 10.08 -6.55
CA ILE A 66 13.92 9.25 -5.98
C ILE A 66 14.37 8.20 -7.00
N ARG A 67 13.41 7.56 -7.70
CA ARG A 67 13.69 6.55 -8.73
C ARG A 67 14.47 7.13 -9.90
N ARG A 68 14.12 8.34 -10.37
CA ARG A 68 14.90 9.05 -11.42
C ARG A 68 16.34 9.35 -11.01
N LYS A 69 16.60 9.49 -9.71
CA LYS A 69 17.95 9.68 -9.16
C LYS A 69 18.69 8.36 -8.89
N GLY A 70 18.12 7.21 -9.26
CA GLY A 70 18.71 5.89 -9.03
C GLY A 70 18.61 5.41 -7.58
N GLY A 71 17.82 6.08 -6.74
CA GLY A 71 17.58 5.65 -5.37
C GLY A 71 16.58 4.50 -5.28
N MET A 72 16.76 3.64 -4.27
CA MET A 72 15.73 2.66 -3.90
C MET A 72 14.55 3.38 -3.27
N THR A 73 13.34 3.03 -3.70
CA THR A 73 12.10 3.65 -3.24
C THR A 73 10.97 2.63 -3.26
N LEU A 74 9.81 3.01 -2.71
CA LEU A 74 8.64 2.14 -2.67
C LEU A 74 8.17 1.76 -4.08
N THR A 75 7.71 0.53 -4.22
CA THR A 75 7.01 0.04 -5.40
C THR A 75 5.59 -0.29 -4.97
N PHE A 76 4.62 0.49 -5.47
CA PHE A 76 3.22 0.28 -5.16
C PHE A 76 2.64 -0.84 -6.01
N ILE A 77 1.85 -1.70 -5.37
CA ILE A 77 1.07 -2.72 -6.05
C ILE A 77 -0.28 -2.10 -6.44
N PRO A 78 -0.66 -2.13 -7.72
CA PRO A 78 -1.90 -1.52 -8.16
C PRO A 78 -3.12 -2.33 -7.70
N CYS A 79 -4.23 -1.63 -7.45
CA CYS A 79 -5.54 -2.23 -7.32
C CYS A 79 -5.97 -2.82 -8.66
N LYS A 80 -6.47 -4.06 -8.64
CA LYS A 80 -6.94 -4.81 -9.82
C LYS A 80 -8.11 -4.12 -10.53
N GLU A 81 -8.97 -3.44 -9.77
CA GLU A 81 -10.19 -2.82 -10.31
C GLU A 81 -9.92 -1.42 -10.88
N THR A 82 -9.14 -0.60 -10.17
CA THR A 82 -8.97 0.83 -10.51
C THR A 82 -7.63 1.15 -11.17
N GLY A 83 -6.64 0.25 -11.09
CA GLY A 83 -5.26 0.52 -11.47
C GLY A 83 -4.52 1.51 -10.57
N LYS A 84 -5.19 2.11 -9.57
CA LYS A 84 -4.59 3.03 -8.60
C LYS A 84 -3.77 2.28 -7.56
N SER A 85 -2.81 2.94 -6.94
CA SER A 85 -1.98 2.40 -5.84
C SER A 85 -2.70 2.30 -4.49
N TYR A 86 -3.97 2.71 -4.42
CA TYR A 86 -4.81 2.68 -3.22
C TYR A 86 -6.22 2.18 -3.52
N TRP A 87 -6.92 1.79 -2.46
CA TRP A 87 -8.34 1.44 -2.47
C TRP A 87 -9.09 2.32 -1.46
N THR A 88 -10.31 2.73 -1.80
CA THR A 88 -11.24 3.45 -0.90
C THR A 88 -12.62 2.82 -1.06
N ASP A 89 -13.38 2.73 0.05
CA ASP A 89 -14.70 2.08 0.07
C ASP A 89 -15.84 3.00 -0.44
N GLY A 90 -15.52 4.25 -0.79
CA GLY A 90 -16.48 5.27 -1.22
C GLY A 90 -16.88 6.23 -0.11
#